data_AF-A0A2N5W8X1-F1
#
_entry.id   AF-A0A2N5W8X1-F1
#
_cell.length_a   1.000
_cell.length_b   1.000
_cell.length_c   1.000
_cell.angle_alpha   90.00
_cell.angle_beta   90.00
_cell.angle_gamma   90.00
#
_symmetry.space_group_name_H-M   'P 1'
#
loop_
_entity.id
_entity.type
_entity.pdbx_description
1 polymer ?
#
loop_
_entity_poly.entity_id
_entity_poly.type
_entity_poly.pdbx_seq_one_letter_code
_entity_poly.pdbx_strand_id
1 'polypeptide(L)'
;MPQELLQFPPSYLTVGIYRLGTDSKIQRAIVGEFSTIVRRLVVLSLVFCLLSYPVTKVWVKYFYFRPRREVQPHPTHDQSPTAFFSIVNFTTLSLVLSQLSSIIEFFLLRKIKKTRAKLYQFTIESRAKSDQFWIGYVEEWEHPPIEKAQRRASKWKWYKTITGPIFRLLILKVMLLPLNFVPFLNTIVGSFLVSLTLSERLLEPYFKTKRMTELERATFMVERENWLRWLGFCAAILEKIPILGILFSFSNRIAFAMLAHDLEKHQHSVKQGLIPKRAAPYTSKTAAIELDLPPDAIGNFPKKKS
;
A
#
# COMPACT_ATOMS: atom_id res chain seq x y z
N MET A 1 -3.98 26.84 13.39
CA MET A 1 -3.83 25.36 13.43
C MET A 1 -2.72 25.04 14.41
N PRO A 2 -2.83 23.97 15.21
CA PRO A 2 -1.80 23.61 16.16
C PRO A 2 -0.45 23.47 15.46
N GLN A 3 0.60 23.99 16.11
CA GLN A 3 1.99 23.90 15.66
C GLN A 3 2.60 22.52 15.99
N GLU A 4 1.92 21.76 16.85
CA GLU A 4 2.33 20.43 17.29
C GLU A 4 1.71 19.34 16.42
N LEU A 5 2.46 18.25 16.25
CA LEU A 5 1.98 17.02 15.63
C LEU A 5 0.86 16.42 16.48
N LEU A 6 -0.10 15.74 15.85
CA LEU A 6 -1.11 14.98 16.59
C LEU A 6 -0.44 13.96 17.52
N GLN A 7 -0.76 14.04 18.81
CA GLN A 7 -0.18 13.19 19.86
C GLN A 7 -0.46 11.70 19.60
N PHE A 8 -1.64 11.38 19.07
CA PHE A 8 -2.04 10.02 18.71
C PHE A 8 -1.88 9.79 17.19
N PRO A 9 -0.83 9.09 16.72
CA PRO A 9 -0.54 8.93 15.29
C PRO A 9 -1.73 8.47 14.45
N PRO A 10 -2.51 7.44 14.83
CA PRO A 10 -3.62 6.95 14.02
C PRO A 10 -4.74 7.97 13.78
N SER A 11 -4.81 9.07 14.54
CA SER A 11 -5.76 10.15 14.29
C SER A 11 -5.57 10.80 12.92
N TYR A 12 -4.38 10.80 12.32
CA TYR A 12 -4.21 11.27 10.94
C TYR A 12 -5.08 10.49 9.94
N LEU A 13 -5.35 9.21 10.22
CA LEU A 13 -6.20 8.37 9.37
C LEU A 13 -7.66 8.82 9.42
N THR A 14 -8.16 9.21 10.58
CA THR A 14 -9.52 9.76 10.70
C THR A 14 -9.64 11.09 9.99
N VAL A 15 -8.62 11.96 10.08
CA VAL A 15 -8.57 13.21 9.30
C VAL A 15 -8.53 12.91 7.79
N GLY A 16 -7.80 11.88 7.37
CA GLY A 16 -7.78 11.41 5.98
C GLY A 16 -9.16 11.02 5.47
N ILE A 17 -9.91 10.24 6.29
CA ILE A 17 -11.27 9.80 5.97
C ILE A 17 -12.19 11.00 5.88
N TYR A 18 -12.12 11.88 6.87
CA TYR A 18 -12.92 13.11 6.92
C TYR A 18 -12.69 13.98 5.69
N ARG A 19 -11.44 14.20 5.28
CA ARG A 19 -11.13 15.03 4.09
C ARG A 19 -11.48 14.35 2.78
N LEU A 20 -11.37 13.02 2.68
CA LEU A 20 -11.87 12.30 1.52
C LEU A 20 -13.39 12.50 1.35
N GLY A 21 -14.13 12.59 2.46
CA GLY A 21 -15.59 12.83 2.47
C GLY A 21 -16.03 14.29 2.31
N THR A 22 -15.18 15.26 2.67
CA THR A 22 -15.59 16.69 2.73
C THR A 22 -14.92 17.60 1.69
N ASP A 23 -13.72 17.25 1.20
CA ASP A 23 -12.99 18.10 0.25
C ASP A 23 -13.52 17.89 -1.18
N SER A 24 -14.39 18.80 -1.63
CA SER A 24 -15.00 18.74 -2.96
C SER A 24 -13.98 18.84 -4.10
N LYS A 25 -12.80 19.43 -3.89
CA LYS A 25 -11.75 19.50 -4.93
C LYS A 25 -11.14 18.12 -5.14
N ILE A 26 -10.78 17.44 -4.05
CA ILE A 26 -10.23 16.08 -4.07
C ILE A 26 -11.26 15.11 -4.66
N GLN A 27 -12.51 15.18 -4.23
CA GLN A 27 -13.58 14.32 -4.74
C GLN A 27 -13.81 14.52 -6.24
N ARG A 28 -13.92 15.76 -6.71
CA ARG A 28 -14.06 16.04 -8.15
C ARG A 28 -12.87 15.54 -8.96
N ALA A 29 -11.65 15.67 -8.44
CA ALA A 29 -10.47 15.14 -9.09
C ALA A 29 -10.49 13.60 -9.20
N ILE A 30 -10.90 12.90 -8.12
CA ILE A 30 -11.08 11.43 -8.15
C ILE A 30 -12.17 11.05 -9.16
N VAL A 31 -13.35 11.66 -9.07
CA VAL A 31 -14.50 11.36 -9.94
C VAL A 31 -14.18 11.63 -11.41
N GLY A 32 -13.50 12.73 -11.73
CA GLY A 32 -13.07 13.03 -13.09
C GLY A 32 -12.10 11.99 -13.67
N GLU A 33 -11.12 11.56 -12.86
CA GLU A 33 -10.14 10.55 -13.26
C GLU A 33 -10.76 9.16 -13.46
N PHE A 34 -11.77 8.80 -12.68
CA PHE A 34 -12.46 7.51 -12.76
C PHE A 34 -13.57 7.49 -13.81
N SER A 35 -14.39 8.53 -13.93
CA SER A 35 -15.47 8.61 -14.93
C SER A 35 -14.94 8.41 -16.35
N THR A 36 -13.82 9.03 -16.68
CA THR A 36 -13.14 8.87 -17.97
C THR A 36 -12.77 7.41 -18.25
N ILE A 37 -12.32 6.68 -17.23
CA ILE A 37 -11.90 5.28 -17.39
C ILE A 37 -13.06 4.34 -17.38
N VAL A 38 -14.07 4.57 -16.55
CA VAL A 38 -15.31 3.80 -16.58
C VAL A 38 -15.92 3.89 -17.98
N ARG A 39 -16.00 5.08 -18.58
CA ARG A 39 -16.50 5.25 -19.96
C ARG A 39 -15.67 4.44 -20.97
N ARG A 40 -14.34 4.51 -20.89
CA ARG A 40 -13.46 3.74 -21.79
C ARG A 40 -13.60 2.23 -21.59
N LEU A 41 -13.74 1.78 -20.35
CA LEU A 41 -13.92 0.37 -20.02
C LEU A 41 -15.27 -0.14 -20.50
N VAL A 42 -16.36 0.63 -20.37
CA VAL A 42 -17.67 0.25 -20.91
C VAL A 42 -17.61 0.04 -22.42
N VAL A 43 -17.02 0.98 -23.17
CA VAL A 43 -16.86 0.84 -24.62
C VAL A 43 -15.97 -0.36 -24.97
N LEU A 44 -14.84 -0.51 -24.29
CA LEU A 44 -13.93 -1.64 -24.50
C LEU A 44 -14.64 -2.98 -24.21
N SER A 45 -15.44 -3.05 -23.16
CA SER A 45 -16.21 -4.25 -22.79
C SER A 45 -17.19 -4.65 -23.87
N LEU A 46 -17.95 -3.68 -24.41
CA LEU A 46 -18.91 -3.93 -25.49
C LEU A 46 -18.20 -4.45 -26.74
N VAL A 47 -17.13 -3.77 -27.16
CA VAL A 47 -16.34 -4.18 -28.34
C VAL A 47 -15.71 -5.56 -28.14
N PHE A 48 -15.12 -5.83 -26.97
CA PHE A 48 -14.52 -7.11 -26.65
C PHE A 48 -15.54 -8.24 -26.63
N CYS A 49 -16.71 -8.05 -26.01
CA CYS A 49 -17.77 -9.06 -26.03
C CYS A 49 -18.25 -9.37 -27.45
N LEU A 50 -18.46 -8.34 -28.29
CA LEU A 50 -18.91 -8.54 -29.67
C LEU A 50 -17.90 -9.32 -30.52
N LEU A 51 -16.60 -9.02 -30.36
CA LEU A 51 -15.54 -9.69 -31.13
C LEU A 51 -15.19 -11.09 -30.59
N SER A 52 -15.11 -11.24 -29.26
CA SER A 52 -14.64 -12.48 -28.63
C SER A 52 -15.71 -13.57 -28.56
N TYR A 53 -17.00 -13.21 -28.52
CA TYR A 53 -18.10 -14.18 -28.44
C TYR A 53 -18.10 -15.21 -29.59
N PRO A 54 -18.09 -14.83 -30.88
CA PRO A 54 -18.09 -15.81 -31.97
C PRO A 54 -16.83 -16.69 -31.97
N VAL A 55 -15.66 -16.10 -31.69
CA VAL A 55 -14.38 -16.82 -31.66
C VAL A 55 -14.38 -17.87 -30.55
N THR A 56 -14.82 -17.49 -29.35
CA THR A 56 -14.88 -18.39 -28.20
C THR A 56 -15.96 -19.46 -28.39
N LYS A 57 -17.07 -19.14 -29.05
CA LYS A 57 -18.12 -20.12 -29.38
C LYS A 57 -17.61 -21.23 -30.29
N VAL A 58 -16.85 -20.86 -31.34
CA VAL A 58 -16.20 -21.83 -32.24
C VAL A 58 -15.21 -22.70 -31.47
N TRP A 59 -14.40 -22.08 -30.61
CA TRP A 59 -13.43 -22.79 -29.79
C TRP A 59 -14.09 -23.78 -28.80
N VAL A 60 -15.13 -23.36 -28.08
CA VAL A 60 -15.88 -24.23 -27.15
C VAL A 60 -16.52 -25.40 -27.90
N LYS A 61 -17.14 -25.15 -29.06
CA LYS A 61 -17.76 -26.21 -29.85
C LYS A 61 -16.74 -27.25 -30.33
N TYR A 62 -15.54 -26.82 -30.72
CA TYR A 62 -14.53 -27.71 -31.30
C TYR A 62 -13.68 -28.43 -30.25
N PHE A 63 -13.29 -27.74 -29.17
CA PHE A 63 -12.35 -28.27 -28.16
C PHE A 63 -13.04 -28.81 -26.92
N TYR A 64 -14.07 -28.12 -26.40
CA TYR A 64 -14.76 -28.53 -25.17
C TYR A 64 -15.81 -29.62 -25.44
N PHE A 65 -16.56 -29.51 -26.54
CA PHE A 65 -17.62 -30.44 -26.90
C PHE A 65 -17.30 -31.25 -28.15
N ARG A 66 -16.01 -31.54 -28.41
CA ARG A 66 -15.61 -32.43 -29.51
C ARG A 66 -16.43 -33.72 -29.39
N PRO A 67 -17.20 -34.14 -30.41
CA PRO A 67 -17.95 -35.39 -30.32
C PRO A 67 -16.93 -36.52 -30.13
N ARG A 68 -16.88 -37.09 -28.92
CA ARG A 68 -16.23 -38.37 -28.69
C ARG A 68 -16.99 -39.34 -29.57
N ARG A 69 -16.32 -39.85 -30.60
CA ARG A 69 -16.90 -40.69 -31.62
C ARG A 69 -17.23 -42.04 -30.98
N GLU A 70 -18.36 -42.15 -30.31
CA GLU A 70 -18.90 -43.42 -29.85
C GLU A 70 -20.43 -43.38 -29.73
N VAL A 71 -21.03 -44.17 -30.63
CA VAL A 71 -22.39 -44.73 -30.67
C VAL A 71 -23.55 -43.76 -31.04
N GLN A 72 -24.37 -44.25 -31.98
CA GLN A 72 -25.35 -43.55 -32.80
C GLN A 72 -26.42 -42.75 -32.01
N PRO A 73 -26.82 -41.55 -32.47
CA PRO A 73 -27.94 -40.81 -31.88
C PRO A 73 -29.28 -41.22 -32.52
N HIS A 74 -30.28 -41.54 -31.69
CA HIS A 74 -31.68 -41.42 -32.11
C HIS A 74 -32.01 -39.93 -32.33
N PRO A 75 -32.78 -39.58 -33.37
CA PRO A 75 -33.06 -38.18 -33.69
C PRO A 75 -34.20 -37.66 -32.81
N THR A 76 -33.90 -37.17 -31.61
CA THR A 76 -34.85 -36.30 -30.91
C THR A 76 -34.64 -34.87 -31.37
N HIS A 77 -35.62 -34.41 -32.13
CA HIS A 77 -35.78 -33.05 -32.63
C HIS A 77 -36.07 -32.10 -31.45
N ASP A 78 -35.07 -31.80 -30.62
CA ASP A 78 -35.21 -30.81 -29.54
C ASP A 78 -35.10 -29.39 -30.10
N GLN A 79 -36.14 -28.99 -30.85
CA GLN A 79 -36.51 -27.59 -31.03
C GLN A 79 -37.26 -27.13 -29.77
N SER A 80 -36.57 -27.09 -28.63
CA SER A 80 -37.13 -26.48 -27.42
C SER A 80 -36.74 -25.00 -27.33
N PRO A 81 -37.57 -24.13 -26.71
CA PRO A 81 -37.32 -22.68 -26.62
C PRO A 81 -36.10 -22.30 -25.76
N THR A 82 -35.31 -23.29 -25.33
CA THR A 82 -34.18 -23.17 -24.40
C THR A 82 -32.84 -23.05 -25.13
N ALA A 83 -32.82 -22.66 -26.41
CA ALA A 83 -31.59 -22.42 -27.17
C ALA A 83 -30.64 -21.39 -26.51
N PHE A 84 -31.17 -20.44 -25.75
CA PHE A 84 -30.39 -19.53 -24.89
C PHE A 84 -29.65 -20.26 -23.75
N PHE A 85 -30.19 -21.39 -23.28
CA PHE A 85 -29.63 -22.24 -22.22
C PHE A 85 -28.88 -23.47 -22.77
N SER A 86 -28.45 -23.45 -24.03
CA SER A 86 -27.50 -24.45 -24.51
C SER A 86 -26.22 -24.37 -23.69
N ILE A 87 -25.73 -25.52 -23.23
CA ILE A 87 -24.51 -25.61 -22.42
C ILE A 87 -23.31 -24.94 -23.12
N VAL A 88 -23.27 -24.99 -24.46
CA VAL A 88 -22.26 -24.32 -25.29
C VAL A 88 -22.35 -22.79 -25.15
N ASN A 89 -23.55 -22.21 -25.22
CA ASN A 89 -23.75 -20.77 -25.11
C ASN A 89 -23.42 -20.28 -23.69
N PHE A 90 -23.80 -21.05 -22.66
CA PHE A 90 -23.48 -20.74 -21.27
C PHE A 90 -21.97 -20.80 -20.97
N THR A 91 -21.28 -21.85 -21.43
CA THR A 91 -19.82 -21.96 -21.29
C THR A 91 -19.10 -20.85 -22.04
N THR A 92 -19.54 -20.54 -23.27
CA THR A 92 -18.98 -19.42 -24.05
C THR A 92 -19.14 -18.09 -23.31
N LEU A 93 -20.35 -17.80 -22.81
CA LEU A 93 -20.62 -16.56 -22.08
C LEU A 93 -19.76 -16.45 -20.83
N SER A 94 -19.64 -17.54 -20.05
CA SER A 94 -18.85 -17.57 -18.83
C SER A 94 -17.36 -17.31 -19.09
N LEU A 95 -16.80 -17.89 -20.16
CA LEU A 95 -15.40 -17.67 -20.54
C LEU A 95 -15.15 -16.24 -20.99
N VAL A 96 -16.03 -15.68 -21.84
CA VAL A 96 -15.91 -14.28 -22.31
C VAL A 96 -16.03 -13.31 -21.13
N LEU A 97 -16.99 -13.52 -20.22
CA LEU A 97 -17.16 -12.71 -19.01
C LEU A 97 -15.95 -12.82 -18.07
N SER A 98 -15.35 -14.01 -17.94
CA SER A 98 -14.14 -14.23 -17.15
C SER A 98 -12.94 -13.45 -17.71
N GLN A 99 -12.69 -13.56 -19.02
CA GLN A 99 -11.64 -12.80 -19.70
C GLN A 99 -11.88 -11.29 -19.58
N LEU A 100 -13.12 -10.85 -19.77
CA LEU A 100 -13.49 -9.45 -19.64
C LEU A 100 -13.25 -8.93 -18.22
N SER A 101 -13.62 -9.70 -17.20
CA SER A 101 -13.39 -9.37 -15.80
C SER A 101 -11.90 -9.13 -15.52
N SER A 102 -11.01 -10.02 -16.00
CA SER A 102 -9.56 -9.85 -15.85
C SER A 102 -9.02 -8.61 -16.57
N ILE A 103 -9.54 -8.28 -17.76
CA ILE A 103 -9.16 -7.07 -18.49
C ILE A 103 -9.57 -5.82 -17.70
N ILE A 104 -10.83 -5.75 -17.26
CA ILE A 104 -11.35 -4.64 -16.46
C ILE A 104 -10.53 -4.47 -15.18
N GLU A 105 -10.28 -5.55 -14.46
CA GLU A 105 -9.49 -5.54 -13.23
C GLU A 105 -8.08 -5.00 -13.48
N PHE A 106 -7.38 -5.48 -14.52
CA PHE A 106 -6.05 -5.02 -14.88
C PHE A 106 -5.98 -3.50 -15.09
N PHE A 107 -6.91 -2.96 -15.91
CA PHE A 107 -6.96 -1.53 -16.18
C PHE A 107 -7.36 -0.70 -14.96
N LEU A 108 -8.31 -1.19 -14.16
CA LEU A 108 -8.76 -0.54 -12.95
C LEU A 108 -7.64 -0.47 -11.90
N LEU A 109 -6.95 -1.58 -11.64
CA LEU A 109 -5.81 -1.64 -10.72
C LEU A 109 -4.69 -0.68 -11.15
N ARG A 110 -4.38 -0.62 -12.46
CA ARG A 110 -3.39 0.31 -13.00
C ARG A 110 -3.81 1.76 -12.78
N LYS A 111 -5.09 2.09 -12.93
CA LYS A 111 -5.58 3.44 -12.67
C LYS A 111 -5.55 3.78 -11.18
N ILE A 112 -6.05 2.90 -10.31
CA ILE A 112 -6.04 3.09 -8.86
C ILE A 112 -4.61 3.38 -8.38
N LYS A 113 -3.60 2.68 -8.90
CA LYS A 113 -2.18 2.95 -8.59
C LYS A 113 -1.75 4.37 -8.99
N LYS A 114 -2.12 4.83 -10.20
CA LYS A 114 -1.80 6.19 -10.66
C LYS A 114 -2.54 7.26 -9.85
N THR A 115 -3.82 7.07 -9.56
CA THR A 115 -4.63 8.01 -8.79
C THR A 115 -4.11 8.15 -7.36
N ARG A 116 -3.70 7.05 -6.70
CA ARG A 116 -3.00 7.10 -5.40
C ARG A 116 -1.75 7.97 -5.42
N ALA A 117 -0.96 7.92 -6.49
CA ALA A 117 0.22 8.78 -6.58
C ALA A 117 -0.16 10.27 -6.66
N LYS A 118 -1.19 10.60 -7.46
CA LYS A 118 -1.69 11.98 -7.66
C LYS A 118 -2.39 12.56 -6.43
N LEU A 119 -3.09 11.75 -5.63
CA LEU A 119 -3.85 12.22 -4.47
C LEU A 119 -3.01 13.00 -3.45
N TYR A 120 -1.74 12.61 -3.29
CA TYR A 120 -0.81 13.35 -2.44
C TYR A 120 -0.64 14.79 -2.94
N GLN A 121 -0.43 14.97 -4.24
CA GLN A 121 -0.26 16.30 -4.85
C GLN A 121 -1.53 17.13 -4.74
N PHE A 122 -2.69 16.56 -5.07
CA PHE A 122 -3.97 17.26 -4.92
C PHE A 122 -4.24 17.71 -3.47
N THR A 123 -3.79 16.92 -2.48
CA THR A 123 -3.93 17.29 -1.06
C THR A 123 -3.02 18.45 -0.67
N ILE A 124 -1.83 18.54 -1.26
CA ILE A 124 -0.89 19.66 -1.04
C ILE A 124 -1.39 20.92 -1.76
N GLU A 125 -1.77 20.78 -3.03
CA GLU A 125 -2.34 21.86 -3.85
C GLU A 125 -3.59 22.46 -3.18
N SER A 126 -4.44 21.62 -2.57
CA SER A 126 -5.64 22.12 -1.87
C SER A 126 -5.32 22.97 -0.63
N ARG A 127 -4.09 22.89 -0.10
CA ARG A 127 -3.60 23.76 1.00
C ARG A 127 -3.07 25.11 0.53
N ALA A 128 -2.88 25.31 -0.78
CA ALA A 128 -2.42 26.56 -1.39
C ALA A 128 -1.16 27.16 -0.72
N LYS A 129 -0.19 26.30 -0.36
CA LYS A 129 1.11 26.73 0.15
C LYS A 129 2.09 26.89 -1.00
N SER A 130 2.93 27.92 -0.95
CA SER A 130 3.99 28.15 -1.94
C SER A 130 5.07 27.09 -1.84
N ASP A 131 5.84 26.90 -2.91
CA ASP A 131 6.95 25.94 -2.93
C ASP A 131 8.03 26.25 -1.88
N GLN A 132 8.15 27.51 -1.47
CA GLN A 132 9.03 27.97 -0.40
C GLN A 132 8.65 27.42 0.99
N PHE A 133 7.43 26.89 1.14
CA PHE A 133 7.00 26.25 2.38
C PHE A 133 7.83 25.00 2.71
N TRP A 134 8.33 24.29 1.70
CA TRP A 134 9.10 23.06 1.90
C TRP A 134 10.59 23.40 2.05
N ILE A 135 11.09 23.31 3.29
CA ILE A 135 12.52 23.54 3.58
C ILE A 135 13.33 22.24 3.49
N GLY A 136 14.66 22.39 3.43
CA GLY A 136 15.58 21.26 3.57
C GLY A 136 15.41 20.55 4.92
N TYR A 137 15.97 19.34 5.02
CA TYR A 137 15.94 18.56 6.27
C TYR A 137 16.58 19.35 7.42
N VAL A 138 15.86 19.44 8.54
CA VAL A 138 16.35 20.01 9.80
C VAL A 138 16.32 18.92 10.84
N GLU A 139 17.46 18.72 11.52
CA GLU A 139 17.61 17.74 12.58
C GLU A 139 16.89 18.19 13.86
N GLU A 140 16.00 17.35 14.37
CA GLU A 140 15.11 17.66 15.50
C GLU A 140 15.64 17.12 16.84
N TRP A 141 16.62 16.21 16.82
CA TRP A 141 17.27 15.68 18.03
C TRP A 141 18.66 16.30 18.22
N GLU A 142 19.06 16.45 19.48
CA GLU A 142 20.44 16.86 19.79
C GLU A 142 21.43 15.72 19.52
N HIS A 143 21.03 14.50 19.84
CA HIS A 143 21.82 13.27 19.62
C HIS A 143 21.06 12.28 18.75
N PRO A 144 21.10 12.43 17.40
CA PRO A 144 20.39 11.55 16.49
C PRO A 144 20.98 10.12 16.49
N PRO A 145 20.16 9.07 16.35
CA PRO A 145 20.61 7.67 16.38
C PRO A 145 21.24 7.22 15.04
N ILE A 146 22.34 7.87 14.64
CA ILE A 146 23.00 7.68 13.33
C ILE A 146 23.44 6.22 13.13
N GLU A 147 23.99 5.57 14.15
CA GLU A 147 24.46 4.18 14.03
C GLU A 147 23.32 3.20 13.71
N LYS A 148 22.16 3.38 14.34
CA LYS A 148 20.98 2.55 14.07
C LYS A 148 20.42 2.85 12.68
N ALA A 149 20.45 4.12 12.25
CA ALA A 149 20.07 4.52 10.91
C ALA A 149 20.96 3.88 9.84
N GLN A 150 22.28 3.89 10.02
CA GLN A 150 23.23 3.24 9.12
C GLN A 150 23.01 1.72 9.06
N ARG A 151 22.84 1.06 10.21
CA ARG A 151 22.52 -0.38 10.28
C ARG A 151 21.21 -0.71 9.57
N ARG A 152 20.18 0.15 9.70
CA ARG A 152 18.91 -0.01 9.00
C ARG A 152 19.09 0.14 7.49
N ALA A 153 19.81 1.18 7.06
CA ALA A 153 20.05 1.46 5.65
C ALA A 153 20.81 0.32 4.95
N SER A 154 21.84 -0.22 5.61
CA SER A 154 22.61 -1.36 5.08
C SER A 154 21.77 -2.64 5.00
N LYS A 155 21.05 -2.98 6.09
CA LYS A 155 20.12 -4.13 6.10
C LYS A 155 19.03 -4.00 5.05
N TRP A 156 18.51 -2.79 4.83
CA TRP A 156 17.46 -2.54 3.86
C TRP A 156 17.92 -2.79 2.43
N LYS A 157 19.15 -2.39 2.07
CA LYS A 157 19.74 -2.69 0.75
C LYS A 157 19.81 -4.19 0.51
N TRP A 158 20.31 -4.94 1.50
CA TRP A 158 20.37 -6.40 1.44
C TRP A 158 18.97 -7.04 1.35
N TYR A 159 18.03 -6.59 2.18
CA TYR A 159 16.65 -7.07 2.17
C TYR A 159 15.95 -6.82 0.84
N LYS A 160 16.18 -5.66 0.20
CA LYS A 160 15.60 -5.31 -1.10
C LYS A 160 16.11 -6.21 -2.23
N THR A 161 17.37 -6.63 -2.15
CA THR A 161 17.98 -7.54 -3.15
C THR A 161 17.48 -8.98 -2.99
N ILE A 162 17.33 -9.47 -1.76
CA ILE A 162 16.92 -10.86 -1.48
C ILE A 162 15.40 -11.03 -1.51
N THR A 163 14.65 -10.00 -1.13
CA THR A 163 13.19 -10.04 -1.02
C THR A 163 12.51 -9.53 -2.29
N GLY A 164 12.78 -10.19 -3.40
CA GLY A 164 11.99 -10.01 -4.62
C GLY A 164 10.50 -10.27 -4.37
N PRO A 165 9.58 -9.78 -5.24
CA PRO A 165 8.14 -9.93 -5.04
C PRO A 165 7.69 -11.39 -4.89
N ILE A 166 8.40 -12.32 -5.54
CA ILE A 166 8.16 -13.76 -5.47
C ILE A 166 8.57 -14.33 -4.11
N PHE A 167 9.79 -14.04 -3.65
CA PHE A 167 10.30 -14.50 -2.36
C PHE A 167 9.48 -13.96 -1.19
N ARG A 168 9.09 -12.68 -1.27
CA ARG A 168 8.16 -12.06 -0.33
C ARG A 168 6.83 -12.78 -0.28
N LEU A 169 6.26 -13.10 -1.45
CA LEU A 169 4.99 -13.81 -1.55
C LEU A 169 5.12 -15.22 -0.97
N LEU A 170 6.21 -15.93 -1.26
CA LEU A 170 6.45 -17.27 -0.74
C LEU A 170 6.62 -17.28 0.79
N ILE A 171 7.53 -16.48 1.33
CA ILE A 171 7.85 -16.51 2.77
C ILE A 171 6.73 -15.95 3.62
N LEU A 172 6.14 -14.79 3.28
CA LEU A 172 5.02 -14.30 4.06
C LEU A 172 3.85 -15.27 3.97
N LYS A 173 3.57 -15.85 2.79
CA LYS A 173 2.43 -16.76 2.66
C LYS A 173 2.64 -18.08 3.39
N VAL A 174 3.87 -18.62 3.40
CA VAL A 174 4.20 -19.86 4.12
C VAL A 174 4.27 -19.61 5.63
N MET A 175 4.96 -18.56 6.09
CA MET A 175 5.07 -18.26 7.53
C MET A 175 3.76 -17.80 8.16
N LEU A 176 2.89 -17.10 7.41
CA LEU A 176 1.58 -16.69 7.91
C LEU A 176 0.49 -17.74 7.64
N LEU A 177 0.82 -18.89 7.01
CA LEU A 177 -0.16 -19.96 6.75
C LEU A 177 -0.79 -20.51 8.04
N PRO A 178 -0.01 -20.81 9.11
CA PRO A 178 -0.59 -21.24 10.39
C PRO A 178 -1.48 -20.17 11.03
N LEU A 179 -1.26 -18.88 10.73
CA LEU A 179 -2.06 -17.80 11.28
C LEU A 179 -3.46 -17.71 10.65
N ASN A 180 -3.73 -18.43 9.56
CA ASN A 180 -5.07 -18.46 8.95
C ASN A 180 -6.08 -19.28 9.76
N PHE A 181 -5.63 -20.13 10.70
CA PHE A 181 -6.53 -20.88 11.59
C PHE A 181 -7.31 -19.96 12.55
N VAL A 182 -6.82 -18.75 12.80
CA VAL A 182 -7.50 -17.76 13.63
C VAL A 182 -7.99 -16.61 12.74
N PRO A 183 -9.31 -16.32 12.73
CA PRO A 183 -9.83 -15.21 11.93
C PRO A 183 -9.17 -13.90 12.36
N PHE A 184 -8.89 -13.03 11.39
CA PHE A 184 -8.24 -11.72 11.55
C PHE A 184 -6.78 -11.74 12.03
N LEU A 185 -6.26 -12.82 12.61
CA LEU A 185 -4.88 -12.86 13.13
C LEU A 185 -3.83 -12.64 12.04
N ASN A 186 -4.01 -13.29 10.89
CA ASN A 186 -3.17 -13.04 9.71
C ASN A 186 -3.20 -11.56 9.28
N THR A 187 -4.36 -10.91 9.33
CA THR A 187 -4.51 -9.48 9.03
C THR A 187 -3.73 -8.61 10.02
N ILE A 188 -3.85 -8.90 11.32
CA ILE A 188 -3.16 -8.15 12.38
C ILE A 188 -1.64 -8.32 12.23
N VAL A 189 -1.14 -9.54 12.26
CA VAL A 189 0.30 -9.81 12.20
C VAL A 189 0.90 -9.34 10.88
N GLY A 190 0.25 -9.63 9.75
CA GLY A 190 0.70 -9.17 8.44
C GLY A 190 0.73 -7.65 8.32
N SER A 191 -0.24 -6.94 8.94
CA SER A 191 -0.23 -5.47 8.98
C SER A 191 0.90 -4.94 9.86
N PHE A 192 1.18 -5.60 10.98
CA PHE A 192 2.27 -5.20 11.87
C PHE A 192 3.63 -5.35 11.19
N LEU A 193 3.86 -6.45 10.48
CA LEU A 193 5.10 -6.69 9.72
C LEU A 193 5.34 -5.65 8.61
N VAL A 194 4.27 -5.21 7.94
CA VAL A 194 4.37 -4.27 6.81
C VAL A 194 4.30 -2.81 7.26
N SER A 195 3.82 -2.53 8.47
CA SER A 195 3.51 -1.20 9.02
C SER A 195 4.57 -0.13 8.72
N LEU A 196 5.82 -0.33 9.15
CA LEU A 196 6.91 0.63 8.93
C LEU A 196 7.22 0.84 7.45
N THR A 197 7.22 -0.23 6.66
CA THR A 197 7.48 -0.15 5.21
C THR A 197 6.37 0.59 4.47
N LEU A 198 5.12 0.46 4.95
CA LEU A 198 3.98 1.20 4.43
C LEU A 198 4.08 2.69 4.78
N SER A 199 4.43 3.03 6.02
CA SER A 199 4.66 4.43 6.42
C SER A 199 5.77 5.09 5.63
N GLU A 200 6.90 4.41 5.43
CA GLU A 200 8.01 4.89 4.62
C GLU A 200 7.58 5.13 3.16
N ARG A 201 6.85 4.17 2.57
CA ARG A 201 6.31 4.29 1.20
C ARG A 201 5.33 5.47 1.07
N LEU A 202 4.49 5.70 2.07
CA LEU A 202 3.51 6.79 2.03
C LEU A 202 4.16 8.16 2.26
N LEU A 203 5.24 8.23 3.04
CA LEU A 203 6.08 9.44 3.21
C LEU A 203 7.10 9.67 2.10
N GLU A 204 7.31 8.71 1.19
CA GLU A 204 8.28 8.84 0.09
C GLU A 204 8.20 10.19 -0.67
N PRO A 205 7.02 10.74 -1.02
CA PRO A 205 6.96 12.04 -1.69
C PRO A 205 7.49 13.19 -0.83
N TYR A 206 7.23 13.16 0.49
CA TYR A 206 7.75 14.16 1.43
C TYR A 206 9.29 14.14 1.44
N PHE A 207 9.89 12.94 1.54
CA PHE A 207 11.34 12.78 1.49
C PHE A 207 11.93 13.25 0.16
N LYS A 208 11.21 13.05 -0.96
CA LYS A 208 11.62 13.52 -2.29
C LYS A 208 11.55 15.04 -2.40
N THR A 209 10.47 15.66 -1.92
CA THR A 209 10.32 17.12 -1.94
C THR A 209 11.45 17.79 -1.16
N LYS A 210 11.84 17.22 -0.01
CA LYS A 210 12.96 17.70 0.81
C LYS A 210 14.35 17.33 0.33
N ARG A 211 14.46 16.50 -0.71
CA ARG A 211 15.73 15.96 -1.22
C ARG A 211 16.57 15.27 -0.15
N MET A 212 15.93 14.56 0.79
CA MET A 212 16.63 13.88 1.87
C MET A 212 17.56 12.78 1.35
N THR A 213 18.76 12.71 1.91
CA THR A 213 19.70 11.62 1.65
C THR A 213 19.18 10.28 2.21
N GLU A 214 19.75 9.16 1.77
CA GLU A 214 19.35 7.84 2.28
C GLU A 214 19.58 7.72 3.79
N LEU A 215 20.66 8.32 4.29
CA LEU A 215 21.00 8.32 5.71
C LEU A 215 20.02 9.21 6.48
N GLU A 216 19.74 10.44 6.04
CA GLU A 216 18.74 11.32 6.66
C GLU A 216 17.36 10.67 6.73
N ARG A 217 16.93 10.02 5.65
CA ARG A 217 15.66 9.27 5.65
C ARG A 217 15.67 8.16 6.68
N ALA A 218 16.76 7.38 6.75
CA ALA A 218 16.88 6.31 7.73
C ALA A 218 16.86 6.85 9.16
N THR A 219 17.56 7.97 9.42
CA THR A 219 17.58 8.64 10.73
C THR A 219 16.17 9.12 11.10
N PHE A 220 15.49 9.83 10.20
CA PHE A 220 14.11 10.29 10.38
C PHE A 220 13.15 9.15 10.73
N MET A 221 13.26 8.02 10.02
CA MET A 221 12.43 6.83 10.24
C MET A 221 12.75 6.14 11.58
N VAL A 222 14.01 6.13 12.02
CA VAL A 222 14.42 5.53 13.30
C VAL A 222 13.96 6.37 14.48
N GLU A 223 14.11 7.69 14.40
CA GLU A 223 13.66 8.63 15.44
C GLU A 223 12.16 8.51 15.76
N ARG A 224 11.35 8.29 14.71
CA ARG A 224 9.90 8.17 14.82
C ARG A 224 9.41 6.74 14.64
N GLU A 225 10.28 5.75 14.86
CA GLU A 225 9.99 4.35 14.51
C GLU A 225 8.69 3.86 15.13
N ASN A 226 8.52 4.01 16.46
CA ASN A 226 7.31 3.54 17.14
C ASN A 226 6.05 4.28 16.67
N TRP A 227 6.15 5.61 16.53
CA TRP A 227 5.06 6.49 16.12
C TRP A 227 4.58 6.17 14.69
N LEU A 228 5.52 6.05 13.75
CA LEU A 228 5.25 5.67 12.37
C LEU A 228 4.81 4.22 12.22
N ARG A 229 5.27 3.32 13.10
CA ARG A 229 4.84 1.91 13.12
C ARG A 229 3.36 1.81 13.47
N TRP A 230 2.90 2.49 14.51
CA TRP A 230 1.48 2.50 14.88
C TRP A 230 0.59 3.11 13.79
N LEU A 231 1.00 4.25 13.23
CA LEU A 231 0.28 4.87 12.11
C LEU A 231 0.18 3.91 10.91
N GLY A 232 1.31 3.31 10.51
CA GLY A 232 1.37 2.38 9.38
C GLY A 232 0.61 1.08 9.63
N PHE A 233 0.58 0.61 10.87
CA PHE A 233 -0.16 -0.58 11.27
C PHE A 233 -1.67 -0.38 11.10
N CYS A 234 -2.22 0.71 11.66
CA CYS A 234 -3.63 1.03 11.49
C CYS A 234 -3.97 1.29 10.02
N ALA A 235 -3.11 1.99 9.27
CA ALA A 235 -3.29 2.21 7.85
C ALA A 235 -3.33 0.90 7.05
N ALA A 236 -2.45 -0.05 7.37
CA ALA A 236 -2.39 -1.37 6.73
C ALA A 236 -3.63 -2.22 7.03
N ILE A 237 -4.17 -2.15 8.25
CA ILE A 237 -5.42 -2.81 8.62
C ILE A 237 -6.57 -2.25 7.77
N LEU A 238 -6.69 -0.92 7.68
CA LEU A 238 -7.75 -0.27 6.90
C LEU A 238 -7.68 -0.67 5.42
N GLU A 239 -6.48 -0.74 4.82
CA GLU A 239 -6.29 -1.18 3.42
C GLU A 239 -6.68 -2.64 3.18
N LYS A 240 -6.70 -3.48 4.22
CA LYS A 240 -7.06 -4.90 4.13
C LYS A 240 -8.56 -5.17 4.33
N ILE A 241 -9.36 -4.15 4.64
CA ILE A 241 -10.80 -4.31 4.74
C ILE A 241 -11.35 -4.64 3.34
N PRO A 242 -12.08 -5.76 3.15
CA PRO A 242 -12.66 -6.11 1.86
C PRO A 242 -13.55 -4.98 1.34
N ILE A 243 -13.52 -4.73 0.02
CA ILE A 243 -14.30 -3.70 -0.67
C ILE A 243 -13.86 -2.26 -0.32
N LEU A 244 -13.85 -1.91 0.97
CA LEU A 244 -13.51 -0.57 1.47
C LEU A 244 -12.01 -0.25 1.44
N GLY A 245 -11.14 -1.27 1.35
CA GLY A 245 -9.68 -1.10 1.36
C GLY A 245 -9.16 -0.16 0.27
N ILE A 246 -9.84 -0.08 -0.88
CA ILE A 246 -9.50 0.87 -1.95
C ILE A 246 -9.76 2.31 -1.49
N LEU A 247 -10.92 2.59 -0.89
CA LEU A 247 -11.26 3.91 -0.34
C LEU A 247 -10.30 4.29 0.79
N PHE A 248 -10.00 3.35 1.68
CA PHE A 248 -9.02 3.59 2.73
C PHE A 248 -7.61 3.80 2.19
N SER A 249 -7.23 3.18 1.07
CA SER A 249 -5.94 3.46 0.44
C SER A 249 -5.83 4.90 -0.09
N PHE A 250 -6.95 5.49 -0.53
CA PHE A 250 -7.01 6.91 -0.90
C PHE A 250 -6.96 7.80 0.34
N SER A 251 -7.77 7.48 1.35
CA SER A 251 -7.77 8.19 2.64
C SER A 251 -6.39 8.19 3.31
N ASN A 252 -5.72 7.04 3.40
CA ASN A 252 -4.37 6.90 3.94
C ASN A 252 -3.38 7.80 3.21
N ARG A 253 -3.51 7.93 1.89
CA ARG A 253 -2.65 8.83 1.12
C ARG A 253 -2.84 10.29 1.50
N ILE A 254 -4.10 10.71 1.69
CA ILE A 254 -4.46 12.05 2.14
C ILE A 254 -3.96 12.29 3.57
N ALA A 255 -4.14 11.30 4.46
CA ALA A 255 -3.64 11.32 5.84
C ALA A 255 -2.13 11.58 5.90
N PHE A 256 -1.35 10.84 5.10
CA PHE A 256 0.10 11.02 5.05
C PHE A 256 0.54 12.32 4.37
N ALA A 257 -0.24 12.86 3.45
CA ALA A 257 0.00 14.20 2.91
C ALA A 257 -0.23 15.29 3.97
N MET A 258 -1.24 15.11 4.84
CA MET A 258 -1.45 16.02 5.97
C MET A 258 -0.38 15.90 7.03
N LEU A 259 0.02 14.67 7.35
CA LEU A 259 1.17 14.43 8.21
C LEU A 259 2.42 15.13 7.67
N ALA A 260 2.71 15.01 6.36
CA ALA A 260 3.85 15.69 5.75
C ALA A 260 3.79 17.21 5.95
N HIS A 261 2.60 17.81 5.82
CA HIS A 261 2.40 19.23 6.04
C HIS A 261 2.56 19.65 7.52
N ASP A 262 2.10 18.83 8.46
CA ASP A 262 2.26 19.14 9.90
C ASP A 262 3.69 18.86 10.40
N LEU A 263 4.38 17.87 9.82
CA LEU A 263 5.84 17.69 9.97
C LEU A 263 6.59 18.92 9.48
N GLU A 264 6.17 19.51 8.35
CA GLU A 264 6.81 20.72 7.83
C GLU A 264 6.72 21.88 8.81
N LYS A 265 5.51 22.13 9.33
CA LYS A 265 5.31 23.17 10.35
C LYS A 265 6.19 22.95 11.58
N HIS A 266 6.27 21.71 12.05
CA HIS A 266 7.10 21.36 13.19
C HIS A 266 8.58 21.67 12.89
N GLN A 267 9.08 21.34 11.70
CA GLN A 267 10.45 21.65 11.31
C GLN A 267 10.73 23.15 11.16
N HIS A 268 9.74 23.94 10.70
CA HIS A 268 9.85 25.40 10.74
C HIS A 268 9.99 25.92 12.17
N SER A 269 9.17 25.43 13.09
CA SER A 269 9.24 25.84 14.50
C SER A 269 10.58 25.48 15.15
N VAL A 270 11.12 24.29 14.85
CA VAL A 270 12.46 23.88 15.33
C VAL A 270 13.56 24.74 14.71
N LYS A 271 13.49 25.02 13.40
CA LYS A 271 14.45 25.88 12.70
C LYS A 271 14.45 27.31 13.23
N GLN A 272 13.28 27.83 13.59
CA GLN A 272 13.11 29.17 14.17
C GLN A 272 13.50 29.22 15.66
N GLY A 273 13.79 28.09 16.29
CA GLY A 273 14.09 28.01 17.72
C GLY A 273 12.86 28.19 18.63
N LEU A 274 11.64 28.14 18.07
CA LEU A 274 10.40 28.20 18.85
C LEU A 274 10.18 26.92 19.67
N ILE A 275 10.65 25.78 19.14
CA ILE A 275 10.62 24.48 19.82
C ILE A 275 12.07 24.03 19.99
N PRO A 276 12.51 23.72 21.22
CA PRO A 276 13.85 23.22 21.44
C PRO A 276 14.03 21.84 20.81
N LYS A 277 15.27 21.54 20.41
CA LYS A 277 15.63 20.19 19.97
C LYS A 277 15.38 19.20 21.11
N ARG A 278 15.00 17.97 20.76
CA ARG A 278 14.76 16.93 21.76
C ARG A 278 16.10 16.44 22.30
N ALA A 279 16.34 16.71 23.59
CA ALA A 279 17.52 16.30 24.32
C ALA A 279 17.52 14.80 24.69
N ALA A 280 16.34 14.17 24.77
CA ALA A 280 16.24 12.76 25.17
C ALA A 280 17.01 11.88 24.18
N PRO A 281 18.06 11.16 24.64
CA PRO A 281 18.76 10.22 23.78
C PRO A 281 17.77 9.15 23.34
N TYR A 282 17.84 8.78 22.07
CA TYR A 282 17.09 7.64 21.57
C TYR A 282 17.52 6.39 22.35
N THR A 283 16.73 5.94 23.31
CA THR A 283 16.98 4.69 24.03
C THR A 283 16.49 3.55 23.15
N SER A 284 17.41 2.93 22.42
CA SER A 284 17.06 1.68 21.77
C SER A 284 16.78 0.67 22.89
N LYS A 285 15.54 0.17 22.98
CA LYS A 285 15.17 -0.85 23.98
C LYS A 285 16.04 -2.12 23.85
N THR A 286 16.70 -2.31 22.71
CA THR A 286 17.67 -3.38 22.47
C THR A 286 19.05 -3.09 23.06
N ALA A 287 19.50 -1.82 23.09
CA ALA A 287 20.76 -1.45 23.77
C ALA A 287 20.63 -1.51 25.30
N ALA A 288 19.42 -1.31 25.83
CA ALA A 288 19.17 -1.51 27.27
C ALA A 288 19.36 -2.97 27.71
N ILE A 289 19.22 -3.94 26.79
CA ILE A 289 19.43 -5.36 27.09
C ILE A 289 20.93 -5.71 27.13
N GLU A 290 21.80 -4.89 26.54
CA GLU A 290 23.26 -5.09 26.60
C GLU A 290 23.91 -4.57 27.90
N LEU A 291 23.15 -3.92 28.80
CA LEU A 291 23.74 -3.18 29.93
C LEU A 291 23.18 -3.54 31.32
N ASP A 292 22.40 -4.61 31.45
CA ASP A 292 21.91 -5.13 32.74
C ASP A 292 22.28 -6.60 32.93
N LEU A 293 23.40 -7.01 32.33
CA LEU A 293 24.01 -8.32 32.54
C LEU A 293 25.02 -8.20 33.69
N PRO A 294 24.96 -9.07 34.71
CA PRO A 294 26.02 -9.14 35.71
C PRO A 294 27.37 -9.31 35.02
N PRO A 295 28.47 -8.78 35.58
CA PRO A 295 29.81 -8.85 34.97
C PRO A 295 30.25 -10.29 34.62
N ASP A 296 29.63 -11.29 35.25
CA ASP A 296 29.88 -12.71 35.05
C ASP A 296 29.05 -13.35 33.91
N ALA A 297 28.05 -12.65 33.38
CA ALA A 297 27.16 -13.16 32.33
C ALA A 297 27.69 -12.90 30.90
N ILE A 298 28.72 -12.06 30.76
CA ILE A 298 29.46 -11.93 29.50
C ILE A 298 30.45 -13.09 29.46
N GLY A 299 29.96 -14.25 29.00
CA GLY A 299 30.81 -15.37 28.63
C GLY A 299 31.96 -14.89 27.74
N ASN A 300 33.12 -15.51 27.91
CA ASN A 300 34.42 -15.17 27.33
C ASN A 300 34.39 -15.12 25.78
N PHE A 301 33.76 -14.10 25.21
CA PHE A 301 33.78 -13.86 23.77
C PHE A 301 35.17 -13.36 23.40
N PRO A 302 35.88 -14.02 22.47
CA PRO A 302 37.22 -13.61 22.09
C PRO A 302 37.16 -12.17 21.56
N LYS A 303 37.82 -11.26 22.27
CA LYS A 303 38.03 -9.89 21.79
C LYS A 303 38.76 -9.99 20.46
N LYS A 304 38.14 -9.47 19.40
CA LYS A 304 38.77 -9.34 18.09
C LYS A 304 40.03 -8.49 18.30
N LYS A 305 41.22 -9.07 18.10
CA LYS A 305 42.48 -8.34 18.15
C LYS A 305 42.40 -7.23 17.10
N SER A 306 42.62 -6.00 17.56
CA SER A 306 42.87 -4.83 16.69
C SER A 306 44.14 -5.03 15.88
#